data_AF-A0A941SYM1-F1
#
_entry.id   AF-A0A941SYM1-F1
#
_cell.length_a   1.000
_cell.length_b   1.000
_cell.length_c   1.000
_cell.angle_alpha   90.00
_cell.angle_beta   90.00
_cell.angle_gamma   90.00
#
_symmetry.space_group_name_H-M   'P 1'
#
loop_
_entity.id
_entity.type
_entity.pdbx_description
1 polymer ?
#
loop_
_entity_poly.entity_id
_entity_poly.type
_entity_poly.pdbx_seq_one_letter_code
_entity_poly.pdbx_strand_id
1 'polypeptide(L)'
;MSTMNISLPEALKAFVDEQVDSRGFGTSSEYVRELIRKDQERLQLRELLLAGARSRPAAAADGAYFATLRDRIGGRTSTRRS
;
A
#
# COMPACT_ATOMS: atom_id res chain seq x y z
N MET A 1 -5.98 -1.88 -23.64
CA MET A 1 -6.20 -0.86 -22.60
C MET A 1 -7.59 -0.28 -22.82
N SER A 2 -8.38 -0.15 -21.76
CA SER A 2 -9.64 0.61 -21.83
C SER A 2 -9.33 2.10 -21.64
N THR A 3 -9.97 2.95 -22.43
CA THR A 3 -9.86 4.41 -22.32
C THR A 3 -10.90 4.95 -21.32
N MET A 4 -10.54 6.01 -20.61
CA MET A 4 -11.43 6.72 -19.70
C MET A 4 -11.29 8.22 -19.97
N ASN A 5 -12.41 8.88 -20.27
CA ASN A 5 -12.47 10.33 -20.48
C ASN A 5 -12.97 11.00 -19.21
N ILE A 6 -12.29 12.07 -18.79
CA ILE A 6 -12.61 12.81 -17.57
C ILE A 6 -12.61 14.30 -17.90
N SER A 7 -13.71 14.99 -17.62
CA SER A 7 -13.78 16.45 -17.71
C SER A 7 -13.40 17.06 -16.36
N LEU A 8 -12.47 18.01 -16.38
CA LEU A 8 -12.00 18.71 -15.19
C LEU A 8 -12.30 20.21 -15.31
N PRO A 9 -12.69 20.89 -14.21
CA PRO A 9 -12.62 22.35 -14.14
C PRO A 9 -11.20 22.85 -14.38
N GLU A 10 -11.07 24.06 -14.92
CA GLU A 10 -9.78 24.64 -15.30
C GLU A 10 -8.74 24.61 -14.16
N ALA A 11 -9.17 24.93 -12.93
CA ALA A 11 -8.31 24.90 -11.76
C ALA A 11 -7.72 23.50 -11.48
N LEU A 12 -8.50 22.43 -11.67
CA LEU A 12 -8.02 21.07 -11.47
C LEU A 12 -7.11 20.62 -12.62
N LYS A 13 -7.39 21.07 -13.86
CA LYS A 13 -6.51 20.82 -15.00
C LYS A 13 -5.14 21.46 -14.77
N ALA A 14 -5.11 22.74 -14.40
CA ALA A 14 -3.87 23.47 -14.13
C ALA A 14 -3.04 22.79 -13.03
N PHE A 15 -3.69 22.34 -11.96
CA PHE A 15 -3.01 21.57 -10.91
C PHE A 15 -2.40 20.26 -11.43
N VAL A 16 -3.13 19.51 -12.25
CA VAL A 16 -2.62 18.26 -12.86
C VAL A 16 -1.42 18.55 -13.76
N ASP A 17 -1.48 19.60 -14.58
CA ASP A 17 -0.38 19.99 -15.46
C ASP A 17 0.89 20.35 -14.65
N GLU A 18 0.74 21.10 -13.54
CA GLU A 18 1.85 21.38 -12.63
C GLU A 18 2.46 20.10 -12.03
N GLN A 19 1.64 19.11 -11.68
CA GLN A 19 2.15 17.84 -11.16
C GLN A 19 2.93 17.06 -12.23
N VAL A 20 2.49 17.12 -13.49
CA VAL A 20 3.18 16.50 -14.62
C VAL A 20 4.56 17.13 -14.80
N ASP A 21 4.64 18.46 -14.83
CA ASP A 21 5.89 19.20 -15.03
C ASP A 21 6.86 19.06 -13.85
N SER A 22 6.36 19.10 -12.61
CA SER A 22 7.20 19.15 -11.40
C SER A 22 7.65 17.78 -10.88
N ARG A 23 6.84 16.73 -11.09
CA ARG A 23 7.10 15.38 -10.52
C ARG A 23 7.53 14.35 -11.55
N GLY A 24 7.77 14.78 -12.78
CA GLY A 24 8.32 13.93 -13.84
C GLY A 24 7.32 12.92 -14.41
N PHE A 25 6.01 13.17 -14.32
CA PHE A 25 5.05 12.37 -15.08
C PHE A 25 5.11 12.80 -16.55
N GLY A 26 4.98 11.85 -17.48
CA GLY A 26 4.99 12.13 -18.91
C GLY A 26 3.63 12.61 -19.45
N THR A 27 2.53 12.34 -18.74
CA THR A 27 1.17 12.72 -19.15
C THR A 27 0.23 12.91 -17.96
N SER A 28 -0.86 13.67 -18.14
CA SER A 28 -1.95 13.78 -17.16
C SER A 28 -2.57 12.40 -16.83
N SER A 29 -2.69 11.52 -17.83
CA SER A 29 -3.20 10.15 -17.63
C SER A 29 -2.27 9.28 -16.80
N GLU A 30 -0.97 9.55 -16.78
CA GLU A 30 -0.02 8.89 -15.89
C GLU A 30 -0.20 9.36 -14.45
N TYR A 31 -0.29 10.67 -14.24
CA TYR A 31 -0.55 11.23 -12.92
C TYR A 31 -1.86 10.67 -12.32
N VAL A 32 -2.93 10.64 -13.10
CA VAL A 32 -4.23 10.10 -12.65
C VAL A 32 -4.15 8.61 -12.32
N ARG A 33 -3.41 7.81 -13.10
CA ARG A 33 -3.19 6.38 -12.79
C ARG A 33 -2.44 6.21 -11.46
N GLU A 34 -1.44 7.02 -11.20
CA GLU A 34 -0.71 7.00 -9.92
C GLU A 34 -1.60 7.40 -8.74
N LEU A 35 -2.46 8.41 -8.90
CA LEU A 35 -3.44 8.77 -7.87
C LEU A 35 -4.38 7.60 -7.56
N ILE A 36 -4.87 6.90 -8.58
CA ILE A 36 -5.73 5.73 -8.41
C ILE A 36 -4.99 4.61 -7.67
N ARG A 37 -3.72 4.33 -8.00
CA ARG A 37 -2.92 3.31 -7.30
C ARG A 37 -2.75 3.66 -5.82
N LYS A 38 -2.41 4.90 -5.51
CA LYS A 38 -2.28 5.39 -4.12
C LYS A 38 -3.59 5.31 -3.35
N ASP A 39 -4.71 5.59 -4.00
CA ASP A 39 -6.03 5.44 -3.37
C ASP A 39 -6.34 3.97 -3.08
N GLN A 40 -6.07 3.06 -4.04
CA GLN A 40 -6.23 1.62 -3.82
C GLN A 40 -5.36 1.12 -2.66
N GLU A 41 -4.10 1.52 -2.58
CA GLU A 41 -3.20 1.17 -1.47
C GLU A 41 -3.72 1.68 -0.13
N ARG A 42 -4.23 2.92 -0.09
CA ARG A 42 -4.83 3.51 1.11
C ARG A 42 -6.08 2.74 1.55
N LEU A 43 -6.94 2.37 0.61
CA LEU A 43 -8.13 1.56 0.90
C LEU A 43 -7.74 0.17 1.41
N GLN A 44 -6.74 -0.48 0.78
CA GLN A 44 -6.24 -1.77 1.23
C GLN A 44 -5.67 -1.70 2.66
N LEU A 45 -4.86 -0.69 2.96
CA LEU A 45 -4.33 -0.48 4.30
C LEU A 45 -5.46 -0.27 5.32
N ARG A 46 -6.47 0.54 4.97
CA ARG A 46 -7.64 0.77 5.82
C ARG A 46 -8.36 -0.54 6.14
N GLU A 47 -8.59 -1.40 5.15
CA GLU A 47 -9.24 -2.70 5.37
C GLU A 47 -8.41 -3.61 6.29
N LEU A 48 -7.08 -3.63 6.14
CA LEU A 48 -6.21 -4.40 7.03
C LEU A 48 -6.26 -3.89 8.48
N LEU A 49 -6.28 -2.57 8.68
CA LEU A 49 -6.42 -1.97 10.01
C LEU A 49 -7.77 -2.31 10.65
N LEU A 50 -8.86 -2.24 9.88
CA LEU A 50 -10.19 -2.63 10.35
C LEU A 50 -10.27 -4.13 10.69
N ALA A 51 -9.66 -4.98 9.86
CA ALA A 51 -9.56 -6.40 10.15
C ALA A 51 -8.78 -6.67 11.44
N GLY A 52 -7.66 -5.98 11.64
CA GLY A 52 -6.88 -6.04 12.88
C GLY A 52 -7.67 -5.58 14.10
N ALA A 53 -8.39 -4.46 13.99
CA ALA A 53 -9.23 -3.93 15.07
C ALA A 53 -10.40 -4.86 15.45
N ARG A 54 -10.93 -5.62 14.50
CA ARG A 54 -11.97 -6.65 14.72
C ARG A 54 -11.42 -7.98 15.21
N SER A 55 -10.09 -8.19 15.12
CA SER A 55 -9.46 -9.42 15.57
C SER A 55 -9.45 -9.52 17.09
N ARG A 56 -9.34 -10.76 17.60
CA ARG A 56 -9.19 -10.97 19.04
C ARG A 56 -7.88 -10.32 19.51
N PRO A 57 -7.87 -9.58 20.64
CA PRO A 57 -6.65 -9.03 21.20
C PRO A 57 -5.58 -10.11 21.37
N ALA A 58 -4.39 -9.86 20.83
CA ALA A 58 -3.23 -10.72 21.03
C ALA A 58 -2.61 -10.46 22.42
N ALA A 59 -1.82 -11.42 22.90
CA ALA A 59 -0.94 -11.18 24.04
C ALA A 59 0.10 -10.11 23.69
N ALA A 60 0.70 -9.49 24.71
CA ALA A 60 1.74 -8.49 24.51
C ALA A 60 2.90 -9.05 23.67
N ALA A 61 3.33 -8.28 22.67
CA ALA A 61 4.48 -8.62 21.85
C ALA A 61 5.78 -8.25 22.59
N ASP A 62 6.13 -9.04 23.60
CA ASP A 62 7.31 -8.86 24.44
C ASP A 62 8.55 -9.60 23.91
N GLY A 63 9.66 -9.53 24.67
CA GLY A 63 10.91 -10.19 24.29
C GLY A 63 10.78 -11.72 24.13
N ALA A 64 9.97 -12.37 24.97
CA ALA A 64 9.75 -13.82 24.93
C ALA A 64 8.91 -14.23 23.71
N TYR A 65 7.90 -13.43 23.36
CA TYR A 65 7.14 -13.57 22.12
C TYR A 65 8.06 -13.55 20.90
N PHE A 66 8.94 -12.56 20.79
CA PHE A 66 9.86 -12.46 19.65
C PHE A 66 10.97 -13.52 19.65
N ALA A 67 11.45 -13.97 20.82
CA ALA A 67 12.40 -15.09 20.91
C ALA A 67 11.77 -16.38 20.36
N THR A 68 10.57 -16.71 20.84
CA THR A 68 9.79 -17.87 20.37
C THR A 68 9.50 -17.79 18.87
N LEU A 69 9.22 -16.59 18.35
CA LEU A 69 8.99 -16.37 16.93
C LEU A 69 10.24 -16.65 16.09
N ARG A 70 11.42 -16.18 16.53
CA ARG A 70 12.69 -16.42 15.84
C ARG A 70 13.08 -17.90 15.88
N ASP A 71 12.94 -18.56 17.02
CA ASP A 71 13.26 -19.98 17.15
C ASP A 71 12.40 -20.83 16.21
N ARG A 72 11.12 -20.49 16.07
CA ARG A 72 10.19 -21.16 15.15
C ARG A 72 10.57 -20.98 13.68
N ILE A 73 11.04 -19.80 13.29
CA ILE A 73 11.49 -19.53 11.93
C ILE A 73 12.83 -20.24 11.68
N GLY A 74 13.77 -20.15 12.62
CA GLY A 74 15.10 -20.78 12.55
C GLY A 74 15.04 -22.31 12.51
N GLY A 75 14.15 -22.92 13.29
CA GLY A 75 13.94 -24.37 13.31
C GLY A 75 13.40 -24.94 11.98
N ARG A 76 12.55 -24.18 11.27
CA ARG A 76 12.00 -24.59 9.96
C ARG A 76 13.05 -24.63 8.85
N THR A 77 14.14 -23.86 8.97
CA THR A 77 15.25 -23.90 8.01
C THR A 77 16.15 -25.13 8.16
N SER A 78 16.20 -25.74 9.36
CA SER A 78 17.02 -26.94 9.61
C SER A 78 16.42 -28.22 9.02
N THR A 79 15.09 -28.30 8.90
CA THR A 79 14.39 -29.51 8.41
C THR A 79 14.40 -29.64 6.88
N ARG A 80 14.84 -28.62 6.13
CA ARG A 80 14.82 -28.63 4.65
C ARG A 80 16.22 -28.78 4.03
N ARG A 81 17.24 -29.12 4.83
CA ARG A 81 18.66 -29.22 4.42
C ARG A 81 19.32 -30.56 4.77
N SER A 82 18.53 -31.60 5.05
CA SER A 82 18.99 -32.98 5.25
C SER A 82 18.27 -33.93 4.30
#